data_AF-A0A529GN81-F1
#
_entry.id   AF-A0A529GN81-F1
#
_cell.length_a   1.000
_cell.length_b   1.000
_cell.length_c   1.000
_cell.angle_alpha   90.00
_cell.angle_beta   90.00
_cell.angle_gamma   90.00
#
_symmetry.space_group_name_H-M   'P 1'
#
loop_
_entity.id
_entity.type
_entity.pdbx_description
1 polymer ?
#
loop_
_entity_poly.entity_id
_entity_poly.type
_entity_poly.pdbx_seq_one_letter_code
_entity_poly.pdbx_strand_id
1 'polypeptide(L)' 'NEHRVDEARRRLADPDRVREQIVSIAFGVGYASLAPFNRAFRDRTGTTPSQFRKDALGKLIDSENL' A
#
# COMPACT_ATOMS: atom_id res chain seq x y z
N ASN A 1 11.12 4.57 -9.74
CA ASN A 1 10.14 3.82 -8.92
C ASN A 1 9.70 4.50 -7.64
N GLU A 2 10.49 5.41 -7.07
CA GLU A 2 10.18 6.13 -5.83
C GLU A 2 8.75 6.70 -5.78
N HIS A 3 8.43 7.63 -6.68
CA HIS A 3 7.12 8.27 -6.73
C HIS A 3 5.94 7.30 -6.87
N ARG A 4 6.14 6.15 -7.53
CA ARG A 4 5.08 5.13 -7.71
C ARG A 4 4.81 4.37 -6.42
N VAL A 5 5.86 4.01 -5.67
CA VAL A 5 5.71 3.30 -4.40
C VAL A 5 5.15 4.24 -3.32
N ASP A 6 5.56 5.51 -3.30
CA ASP A 6 5.03 6.48 -2.33
C ASP A 6 3.53 6.72 -2.54
N GLU A 7 3.08 6.85 -3.79
CA GLU A 7 1.65 6.96 -4.09
C GLU A 7 0.89 5.68 -3.68
N ALA A 8 1.45 4.49 -3.94
CA ALA A 8 0.85 3.25 -3.47
C ALA A 8 0.73 3.19 -1.95
N ARG A 9 1.75 3.65 -1.20
CA ARG A 9 1.69 3.73 0.27
C ARG A 9 0.56 4.62 0.76
N ARG A 10 0.36 5.80 0.13
CA ARG A 10 -0.76 6.70 0.47
C ARG A 10 -2.10 5.99 0.30
N ARG A 11 -2.34 5.38 -0.87
CA ARG A 11 -3.60 4.65 -1.13
C ARG A 11 -3.81 3.45 -0.22
N LEU A 12 -2.72 2.75 0.15
CA LEU A 12 -2.80 1.60 1.05
C LEU A 12 -3.08 1.98 2.50
N ALA A 13 -2.74 3.20 2.92
CA ALA A 13 -2.96 3.72 4.26
C ALA A 13 -4.26 4.55 4.38
N ASP A 14 -4.97 4.78 3.28
CA ASP A 14 -6.18 5.59 3.23
C ASP A 14 -7.42 4.75 3.64
N PRO A 15 -8.11 5.08 4.75
CA PRO A 15 -9.31 4.36 5.21
C PRO A 15 -10.46 4.38 4.19
N ASP A 16 -10.56 5.43 3.37
CA ASP A 16 -11.61 5.53 2.35
C ASP A 16 -11.34 4.58 1.16
N ARG A 17 -10.12 4.04 1.08
CA ARG A 17 -9.65 3.15 0.00
C ARG A 17 -9.41 1.72 0.44
N VAL A 18 -9.89 1.32 1.63
CA VAL A 18 -9.70 -0.05 2.17
C VAL A 18 -10.15 -1.13 1.16
N ARG A 19 -11.21 -0.85 0.40
CA ARG A 19 -11.77 -1.75 -0.61
C ARG A 19 -11.01 -1.74 -1.95
N GLU A 20 -10.10 -0.80 -2.18
CA GLU A 20 -9.27 -0.76 -3.40
C GLU A 20 -8.37 -2.00 -3.43
N GLN A 21 -8.46 -2.79 -4.50
CA GLN A 21 -7.64 -3.99 -4.62
C GLN A 21 -6.18 -3.60 -4.83
N ILE A 22 -5.26 -4.38 -4.24
CA ILE A 22 -3.81 -4.14 -4.37
C ILE A 22 -3.38 -4.17 -5.84
N VAL A 23 -4.00 -5.03 -6.66
CA VAL A 23 -3.75 -5.09 -8.10
C VAL A 23 -4.19 -3.82 -8.83
N SER A 24 -5.32 -3.22 -8.43
CA SER A 24 -5.80 -1.94 -8.95
C SER A 24 -4.85 -0.81 -8.59
N ILE A 25 -4.32 -0.80 -7.36
CA ILE A 25 -3.28 0.17 -6.93
C ILE A 25 -2.03 -0.01 -7.77
N ALA A 26 -1.56 -1.25 -7.97
CA ALA A 26 -0.36 -1.54 -8.76
C ALA A 26 -0.48 -1.00 -10.19
N PHE A 27 -1.61 -1.25 -10.86
CA PHE A 27 -1.89 -0.71 -12.19
C PHE A 27 -2.04 0.82 -12.17
N GLY A 28 -2.76 1.36 -11.18
CA GLY A 28 -3.01 2.80 -11.03
C GLY A 28 -1.76 3.64 -10.78
N VAL A 29 -0.69 3.06 -10.24
CA VAL A 29 0.62 3.72 -10.08
C VAL A 29 1.62 3.35 -11.20
N GLY A 30 1.17 2.65 -12.24
CA GLY A 30 1.92 2.45 -13.48
C GLY A 30 2.81 1.20 -13.53
N TYR A 31 2.52 0.15 -12.75
CA TYR A 31 3.12 -1.18 -12.97
C TYR A 31 2.28 -1.97 -13.98
N ALA A 32 2.93 -2.76 -14.84
CA ALA A 32 2.23 -3.62 -15.81
C ALA A 32 1.75 -4.95 -15.21
N SER A 33 2.21 -5.31 -14.01
CA SER A 33 1.81 -6.53 -13.31
C SER A 33 2.13 -6.46 -11.82
N LEU A 34 1.57 -7.41 -11.06
CA LEU A 34 1.69 -7.44 -9.60
C LEU A 34 3.09 -7.84 -9.13
N ALA A 35 3.82 -8.69 -9.88
CA ALA A 35 5.12 -9.20 -9.44
C ALA A 35 6.21 -8.11 -9.35
N PRO A 36 6.41 -7.24 -10.38
CA PRO A 36 7.33 -6.10 -10.29
C PRO A 36 6.90 -5.08 -9.22
N PHE A 37 5.59 -4.86 -9.05
CA PHE A 37 5.07 -4.00 -7.99
C PHE A 37 5.42 -4.52 -6.60
N ASN A 38 5.11 -5.78 -6.32
CA ASN A 38 5.38 -6.41 -5.02
C ASN A 38 6.86 -6.38 -4.66
N ARG A 39 7.75 -6.65 -5.63
CA ARG A 39 9.20 -6.55 -5.45
C ARG A 39 9.60 -5.12 -5.10
N ALA A 40 9.27 -4.16 -5.95
CA ALA A 40 9.64 -2.76 -5.73
C ALA A 40 9.07 -2.19 -4.43
N PHE A 41 7.85 -2.58 -4.06
CA PHE A 41 7.23 -2.17 -2.80
C PHE A 41 7.98 -2.74 -1.60
N ARG A 42 8.33 -4.03 -1.61
CA ARG A 42 9.09 -4.66 -0.52
C ARG A 42 10.50 -4.09 -0.41
N ASP A 43 11.21 -3.94 -1.53
CA ASP A 43 12.57 -3.38 -1.56
C ASP A 43 12.62 -1.98 -0.94
N ARG A 44 11.52 -1.23 -1.03
CA ARG A 44 11.42 0.16 -0.54
C ARG A 44 10.83 0.30 0.85
N THR A 45 9.92 -0.58 1.25
CA THR A 45 9.16 -0.46 2.51
C THR A 45 9.52 -1.53 3.54
N GLY A 46 10.28 -2.54 3.15
CA GLY A 46 10.60 -3.71 3.98
C GLY A 46 9.47 -4.74 4.09
N THR A 47 8.26 -4.45 3.59
CA THR A 47 7.08 -5.31 3.80
C THR A 47 6.24 -5.49 2.53
N THR A 48 5.22 -6.35 2.57
CA THR A 48 4.28 -6.51 1.45
C THR A 48 3.23 -5.40 1.45
N PRO A 49 2.62 -5.08 0.29
CA PRO A 49 1.50 -4.14 0.24
C PRO A 49 0.33 -4.51 1.18
N SER A 50 -0.02 -5.80 1.27
CA SER A 50 -1.09 -6.28 2.16
C SER A 50 -0.77 -6.06 3.63
N GLN A 51 0.46 -6.39 4.04
CA GLN A 51 0.91 -6.20 5.42
C GLN A 51 0.99 -4.71 5.76
N PHE A 52 1.54 -3.89 4.86
CA PHE A 52 1.58 -2.43 5.02
C PHE A 52 0.18 -1.85 5.24
N ARG A 53 -0.80 -2.26 4.42
CA ARG A 53 -2.20 -1.83 4.58
C ARG A 53 -2.76 -2.23 5.95
N LYS A 54 -2.56 -3.49 6.36
CA LYS A 54 -3.02 -3.98 7.65
C LYS A 54 -2.44 -3.17 8.80
N ASP A 55 -1.14 -2.91 8.77
CA ASP A 55 -0.44 -2.18 9.83
C ASP A 55 -0.82 -0.69 9.85
N ALA A 56 -0.95 -0.07 8.68
CA ALA A 56 -1.32 1.35 8.57
C ALA A 56 -2.74 1.61 9.09
N LEU A 57 -3.69 0.74 8.76
CA LEU A 57 -5.08 0.87 9.19
C LEU A 57 -5.32 0.34 10.61
N GLY A 58 -4.55 -0.64 11.05
CA GLY A 58 -4.58 -1.11 12.45
C GLY A 58 -4.16 -0.02 13.42
N LYS A 59 -3.11 0.74 13.08
CA LYS A 59 -2.65 1.89 13.88
C LYS A 59 -3.69 2.99 14.05
N LEU A 60 -4.61 3.16 13.09
CA LEU A 60 -5.68 4.16 13.19
C LEU A 60 -6.66 3.80 14.31
N ILE A 61 -7.02 2.52 14.41
CA ILE A 61 -7.92 2.00 15.45
C ILE A 61 -7.29 2.14 16.85
N ASP A 62 -5.97 1.90 16.97
CA ASP A 62 -5.26 2.06 18.23
C ASP A 62 -5.16 3.54 18.67
N SER A 63 -5.13 4.48 17.71
CA SER A 63 -5.04 5.92 18.00
C SER A 63 -6.36 6.61 18.35
N GLU A 64 -7.50 6.03 17.98
CA GLU A 64 -8.84 6.56 18.34
C GLU A 64 -9.34 6.04 19.71
N ASN A 65 -8.62 5.09 20.32
CA ASN A 65 -8.93 4.53 21.64
C ASN A 65 -8.10 5.16 22.79
N LEU A 66 -7.52 6.36 22.57
CA LEU A 66 -6.81 7.13 23.59
C LEU A 66 -7.44 8.50 23.81
#